data_AF-A0A3E0NKY4-F1
#
_entry.id   AF-A0A3E0NKY4-F1
#
_cell.length_a   1.000
_cell.length_b   1.000
_cell.length_c   1.000
_cell.angle_alpha   90.00
_cell.angle_beta   90.00
_cell.angle_gamma   90.00
#
_symmetry.space_group_name_H-M   'P 1'
#
loop_
_entity.id
_entity.type
_entity.pdbx_description
1 polymer ?
#
loop_
_entity_poly.entity_id
_entity_poly.type
_entity_poly.pdbx_seq_one_letter_code
_entity_poly.pdbx_strand_id
1 'polypeptide(L)'
;MAGASTARNATDRALVVVFLRGAMDGLMAVQPLGDSFLRAARPSLLLTPGRGELPPLDLGNGFALHPALAPLLPIWQRGEMAVVHGCGSPHPTRSHFDAQDFMETATPGRKGVEDGWLNRLARSNGADRALFGAVSLTGMAPRSLQGPAPALAIPDLQRFQLARPAAGGAALEALYRDSPDGLLRSRGAELFDSLRLLGSEEVAAYRSARAARYPKSPLAQSLMQIAFLLRQGVGLRIGFAESGGWDTHIRQGREQGSFAVRAGDLAASLAAFWEDLGDLADRVTVLTMTEFGRTVAENGTGGTDHGHGSCLFLLGRNVHGARVHGSLPELRPEELFAGRDLPVTTDFRAVLCDVADKVFGVRDDEFLFPGWYGAPADVLWG
;
A
#
# COMPACT_ATOMS: atom_id res chain seq x y z
N MET A 1 26.28 -30.13 -4.28
CA MET A 1 27.03 -28.90 -4.63
C MET A 1 26.35 -27.75 -3.92
N ALA A 2 27.09 -27.04 -3.08
CA ALA A 2 26.57 -25.94 -2.26
C ALA A 2 25.98 -24.86 -3.17
N GLY A 3 24.73 -24.49 -2.91
CA GLY A 3 24.04 -23.43 -3.64
C GLY A 3 24.82 -22.13 -3.53
N ALA A 4 25.10 -21.51 -4.68
CA ALA A 4 25.65 -20.18 -4.72
C ALA A 4 24.68 -19.23 -4.02
N SER A 5 25.00 -18.89 -2.76
CA SER A 5 24.44 -17.75 -2.07
C SER A 5 24.85 -16.52 -2.87
N THR A 6 23.98 -16.05 -3.76
CA THR A 6 24.04 -14.66 -4.22
C THR A 6 24.01 -13.82 -2.96
N ALA A 7 25.12 -13.13 -2.67
CA ALA A 7 25.21 -12.23 -1.54
C ALA A 7 24.02 -11.26 -1.65
N ARG A 8 23.07 -11.37 -0.74
CA ARG A 8 21.87 -10.51 -0.70
C ARG A 8 22.38 -9.09 -0.48
N ASN A 9 22.36 -8.29 -1.53
CA ASN A 9 22.88 -6.92 -1.47
C ASN A 9 22.09 -6.13 -0.42
N ALA A 10 22.79 -5.39 0.45
CA ALA A 10 22.18 -4.52 1.45
C ALA A 10 21.32 -3.38 0.84
N THR A 11 21.35 -3.22 -0.49
CA THR A 11 20.68 -2.19 -1.28
C THR A 11 19.36 -2.61 -1.92
N ASP A 12 18.94 -3.88 -1.80
CA ASP A 12 17.74 -4.38 -2.47
C ASP A 12 16.47 -4.11 -1.65
N ARG A 13 16.05 -2.86 -1.60
CA ARG A 13 14.82 -2.43 -0.93
C ARG A 13 13.59 -2.64 -1.82
N ALA A 14 12.43 -2.83 -1.20
CA ALA A 14 11.16 -3.00 -1.87
C ALA A 14 10.06 -2.13 -1.24
N LEU A 15 9.16 -1.63 -2.09
CA LEU A 15 7.96 -0.91 -1.70
C LEU A 15 6.74 -1.77 -2.03
N VAL A 16 5.88 -1.99 -1.04
CA VAL A 16 4.58 -2.64 -1.22
C VAL A 16 3.48 -1.59 -1.05
N VAL A 17 2.71 -1.36 -2.11
CA VAL A 17 1.59 -0.43 -2.09
C VAL A 17 0.27 -1.19 -1.98
N VAL A 18 -0.58 -0.78 -1.03
CA VAL A 18 -1.93 -1.31 -0.87
C VAL A 18 -2.94 -0.20 -1.13
N PHE A 19 -3.64 -0.25 -2.27
CA PHE A 19 -4.69 0.72 -2.59
C PHE A 19 -6.03 0.30 -1.97
N LEU A 20 -6.54 1.11 -1.03
CA LEU A 20 -7.84 0.97 -0.39
C LEU A 20 -8.91 1.67 -1.24
N ARG A 21 -9.47 0.95 -2.22
CA ARG A 21 -10.42 1.48 -3.21
C ARG A 21 -11.77 1.75 -2.57
N GLY A 22 -12.21 3.00 -2.64
CA GLY A 22 -13.52 3.44 -2.17
C GLY A 22 -13.44 4.45 -1.04
N ALA A 23 -12.35 5.19 -0.86
CA ALA A 23 -12.26 6.27 0.12
C ALA A 23 -12.49 5.85 1.58
N MET A 24 -11.49 5.20 2.16
CA MET A 24 -11.50 4.75 3.55
C MET A 24 -11.71 5.93 4.51
N ASP A 25 -12.59 5.75 5.51
CA ASP A 25 -12.87 6.73 6.55
C ASP A 25 -11.70 6.86 7.53
N GLY A 26 -10.77 7.78 7.26
CA GLY A 26 -9.58 7.99 8.08
C GLY A 26 -9.88 8.41 9.52
N LEU A 27 -10.99 9.11 9.75
CA LEU A 27 -11.44 9.50 11.09
C LEU A 27 -12.03 8.32 11.87
N MET A 28 -12.57 7.32 11.18
CA MET A 28 -13.01 6.09 11.84
C MET A 28 -11.84 5.12 12.06
N ALA A 29 -10.88 5.05 11.13
CA ALA A 29 -9.68 4.23 11.28
C ALA A 29 -8.79 4.71 12.42
N VAL A 30 -8.51 6.02 12.46
CA VAL A 30 -7.63 6.68 13.43
C VAL A 30 -8.34 7.94 13.92
N GLN A 31 -9.06 7.87 15.03
CA GLN A 31 -9.82 9.00 15.54
C GLN A 31 -8.96 9.88 16.48
N PRO A 32 -9.06 11.22 16.40
CA PRO A 32 -8.56 12.08 17.48
C PRO A 32 -9.37 11.82 18.75
N LEU A 33 -8.68 11.75 19.89
CA LEU A 33 -9.31 11.63 21.20
C LEU A 33 -9.69 13.01 21.74
N GLY A 34 -10.88 13.12 22.33
CA GLY A 34 -11.31 14.33 23.02
C GLY A 34 -11.94 15.42 22.13
N ASP A 35 -12.00 15.24 20.80
CA ASP A 35 -12.65 16.22 19.91
C ASP A 35 -14.18 16.23 20.11
N SER A 36 -14.70 17.34 20.64
CA SER A 36 -16.12 17.52 20.92
C SER A 36 -16.95 17.73 19.65
N PHE A 37 -16.37 18.32 18.60
CA PHE A 37 -17.06 18.57 17.33
C PHE A 37 -17.25 17.25 16.57
N LEU A 38 -16.24 16.39 16.53
CA LEU A 38 -16.35 15.05 15.97
C LEU A 38 -17.39 14.21 16.73
N ARG A 39 -17.43 14.32 18.06
CA ARG A 39 -18.45 13.65 18.88
C ARG A 39 -19.87 14.11 18.53
N ALA A 40 -20.05 15.40 18.34
CA ALA A 40 -21.34 15.95 17.91
C ALA A 40 -21.68 15.54 16.47
N ALA A 41 -20.69 15.47 15.58
CA ALA A 41 -20.83 15.15 14.17
C ALA A 41 -21.07 13.65 13.90
N ARG A 42 -20.64 12.75 14.80
CA ARG A 42 -20.76 11.29 14.65
C ARG A 42 -21.43 10.61 15.86
N PRO A 43 -22.71 10.92 16.16
CA PRO A 43 -23.39 10.39 17.34
C PRO A 43 -23.54 8.86 17.35
N SER A 44 -23.61 8.22 16.18
CA SER A 44 -23.70 6.76 16.06
C SER A 44 -22.38 6.10 15.66
N LEU A 45 -21.49 6.79 14.94
CA LEU A 45 -20.24 6.22 14.43
C LEU A 45 -19.01 6.40 15.33
N LEU A 46 -18.95 7.42 16.19
CA LEU A 46 -17.74 7.67 17.00
C LEU A 46 -17.58 6.62 18.10
N LEU A 47 -16.39 6.01 18.19
CA LEU A 47 -16.02 5.16 19.32
C LEU A 47 -15.72 6.04 20.53
N THR A 48 -16.39 5.77 21.65
CA THR A 48 -16.18 6.53 22.89
C THR A 48 -15.63 5.60 23.96
N PRO A 49 -14.49 5.93 24.61
CA PRO A 49 -13.98 5.15 25.73
C PRO A 49 -15.08 4.89 26.79
N GLY A 50 -15.20 3.65 27.25
CA GLY A 50 -16.22 3.25 28.23
C GLY A 50 -17.65 3.10 27.68
N ARG A 51 -17.88 3.26 26.37
CA ARG A 51 -19.17 3.03 25.70
C ARG A 51 -19.01 1.96 24.62
N GLY A 52 -19.77 0.88 24.74
CA GLY A 52 -19.69 -0.25 23.80
C GLY A 52 -19.00 -1.48 24.39
N GLU A 53 -18.85 -2.52 23.56
CA GLU A 53 -18.17 -3.77 23.92
C GLU A 53 -16.68 -3.71 23.59
N LEU A 54 -16.32 -3.02 22.50
CA LEU A 54 -14.95 -2.87 22.02
C LEU A 54 -14.51 -1.40 22.07
N PRO A 55 -13.59 -1.02 22.97
CA PRO A 55 -13.14 0.36 23.09
C PRO A 55 -12.20 0.75 21.93
N PRO A 56 -12.09 2.05 21.62
CA PRO A 56 -11.02 2.53 20.74
C PRO A 56 -9.65 2.25 21.38
N LEU A 57 -8.65 1.91 20.56
CA LEU A 57 -7.31 1.50 21.01
C LEU A 57 -6.39 2.72 21.05
N ASP A 58 -6.14 3.25 22.25
CA ASP A 58 -5.29 4.43 22.44
C ASP A 58 -3.86 4.20 21.92
N LEU A 59 -3.38 5.13 21.09
CA LEU A 59 -2.03 5.12 20.51
C LEU A 59 -1.00 5.86 21.38
N GLY A 60 -1.42 6.51 22.47
CA GLY A 60 -0.58 7.22 23.42
C GLY A 60 -0.18 8.64 22.98
N ASN A 61 -0.79 9.17 21.92
CA ASN A 61 -0.44 10.45 21.31
C ASN A 61 -1.66 11.31 20.95
N GLY A 62 -2.78 11.10 21.66
CA GLY A 62 -4.03 11.83 21.42
C GLY A 62 -4.88 11.25 20.29
N PHE A 63 -4.52 10.10 19.74
CA PHE A 63 -5.29 9.37 18.75
C PHE A 63 -5.60 7.95 19.22
N ALA A 64 -6.62 7.34 18.64
CA ALA A 64 -6.91 5.93 18.86
C ALA A 64 -7.26 5.20 17.56
N LEU A 65 -6.83 3.95 17.45
CA LEU A 65 -7.23 3.05 16.37
C LEU A 65 -8.63 2.49 16.61
N HIS A 66 -9.34 2.25 15.51
CA HIS A 66 -10.53 1.41 15.52
C HIS A 66 -10.20 0.01 16.10
N PRO A 67 -11.06 -0.62 16.93
CA PRO A 67 -10.77 -1.93 17.55
C PRO A 67 -10.52 -3.05 16.53
N ALA A 68 -11.20 -3.02 15.38
CA ALA A 68 -10.92 -3.98 14.30
C ALA A 68 -9.49 -3.88 13.72
N LEU A 69 -8.78 -2.77 13.94
CA LEU A 69 -7.37 -2.60 13.56
C LEU A 69 -6.40 -3.14 14.63
N ALA A 70 -6.89 -3.79 15.71
CA ALA A 70 -6.06 -4.38 16.77
C ALA A 70 -4.87 -5.22 16.29
N PRO A 71 -4.94 -6.00 15.20
CA PRO A 71 -3.77 -6.75 14.71
C PRO A 71 -2.54 -5.88 14.37
N LEU A 72 -2.73 -4.58 14.11
CA LEU A 72 -1.62 -3.65 13.84
C LEU A 72 -0.96 -3.09 15.11
N LEU A 73 -1.61 -3.20 16.27
CA LEU A 73 -1.13 -2.61 17.52
C LEU A 73 0.27 -3.13 17.93
N PRO A 74 0.61 -4.42 17.79
CA PRO A 74 1.97 -4.89 18.07
C PRO A 74 3.04 -4.26 17.14
N ILE A 75 2.70 -3.94 15.89
CA ILE A 75 3.63 -3.30 14.94
C ILE A 75 3.83 -1.83 15.33
N TRP A 76 2.75 -1.15 15.70
CA TRP A 76 2.80 0.20 16.28
C TRP A 76 3.68 0.27 17.53
N GLN A 77 3.48 -0.64 18.48
CA GLN A 77 4.23 -0.68 19.74
C GLN A 77 5.72 -0.93 19.54
N ARG A 78 6.12 -1.61 18.46
CA ARG A 78 7.54 -1.78 18.09
C ARG A 78 8.14 -0.57 17.36
N GLY A 79 7.34 0.48 17.09
CA GLY A 79 7.79 1.63 16.31
C GLY A 79 7.98 1.31 14.82
N GLU A 80 7.42 0.20 14.32
CA GLU A 80 7.55 -0.24 12.92
C GLU A 80 6.36 0.22 12.05
N MET A 81 5.47 1.03 12.62
CA MET A 81 4.29 1.59 11.96
C MET A 81 4.13 3.07 12.32
N ALA A 82 3.78 3.86 11.32
CA ALA A 82 3.37 5.25 11.44
C ALA A 82 2.00 5.46 10.76
N VAL A 83 1.30 6.51 11.18
CA VAL A 83 0.09 7.01 10.50
C VAL A 83 0.41 8.41 9.99
N VAL A 84 -0.02 8.75 8.77
CA VAL A 84 -0.06 10.15 8.30
C VAL A 84 -1.53 10.54 8.21
N HIS A 85 -2.00 11.39 9.13
CA HIS A 85 -3.38 11.87 9.18
C HIS A 85 -3.54 13.19 8.42
N GLY A 86 -4.77 13.55 8.06
CA GLY A 86 -5.05 14.68 7.17
C GLY A 86 -4.39 14.51 5.80
N CYS A 87 -4.10 13.27 5.40
CA CYS A 87 -3.39 12.95 4.17
C CYS A 87 -4.38 12.74 3.02
N GLY A 88 -4.06 13.26 1.83
CA GLY A 88 -4.90 13.05 0.65
C GLY A 88 -4.46 13.85 -0.56
N SER A 89 -5.26 13.79 -1.62
CA SER A 89 -5.07 14.58 -2.85
C SER A 89 -5.55 16.02 -2.63
N PRO A 90 -4.78 17.05 -3.03
CA PRO A 90 -5.24 18.44 -2.94
C PRO A 90 -6.37 18.77 -3.94
N HIS A 91 -6.66 17.89 -4.90
CA HIS A 91 -7.73 18.12 -5.86
C HIS A 91 -9.09 17.72 -5.26
N PRO A 92 -10.14 18.57 -5.35
CA PRO A 92 -11.39 18.40 -4.61
C PRO A 92 -12.39 17.45 -5.29
N THR A 93 -11.94 16.57 -6.20
CA THR A 93 -12.87 15.69 -6.93
C THR A 93 -13.44 14.63 -5.98
N ARG A 94 -14.72 14.32 -6.15
CA ARG A 94 -15.41 13.22 -5.45
C ARG A 94 -15.73 12.05 -6.38
N SER A 95 -15.30 12.13 -7.63
CA SER A 95 -15.41 11.00 -8.56
C SER A 95 -14.33 9.98 -8.21
N HIS A 96 -14.72 8.76 -7.84
CA HIS A 96 -13.78 7.66 -7.63
C HIS A 96 -12.85 7.46 -8.83
N PHE A 97 -13.38 7.57 -10.06
CA PHE A 97 -12.59 7.40 -11.27
C PHE A 97 -11.48 8.45 -11.38
N ASP A 98 -11.83 9.73 -11.26
CA ASP A 98 -10.86 10.82 -11.38
C ASP A 98 -9.88 10.82 -10.18
N ALA A 99 -10.37 10.58 -8.96
CA ALA A 99 -9.53 10.60 -7.76
C ALA A 99 -8.51 9.45 -7.75
N GLN A 100 -8.92 8.25 -8.17
CA GLN A 100 -8.03 7.11 -8.29
C GLN A 100 -7.00 7.34 -9.40
N ASP A 101 -7.41 7.83 -10.57
CA ASP A 101 -6.48 8.17 -11.66
C ASP A 101 -5.44 9.21 -11.21
N PHE A 102 -5.88 10.29 -10.54
CA PHE A 102 -5.00 11.32 -10.02
C PHE A 102 -4.03 10.83 -8.95
N MET A 103 -4.48 9.93 -8.05
CA MET A 103 -3.61 9.37 -7.01
C MET A 103 -2.62 8.37 -7.58
N GLU A 104 -3.04 7.54 -8.54
CA GLU A 104 -2.19 6.54 -9.17
C GLU A 104 -1.21 7.11 -10.22
N THR A 105 -1.55 8.21 -10.86
CA THR A 105 -0.61 8.99 -11.69
C THR A 105 0.22 9.97 -10.86
N ALA A 106 -0.17 10.23 -9.62
CA ALA A 106 0.34 11.31 -8.78
C ALA A 106 0.29 12.70 -9.45
N THR A 107 -0.75 12.96 -10.25
CA THR A 107 -0.94 14.22 -10.98
C THR A 107 -2.36 14.79 -10.80
N PRO A 108 -2.72 15.25 -9.58
CA PRO A 108 -4.04 15.79 -9.29
C PRO A 108 -4.49 16.89 -10.26
N GLY A 109 -5.68 16.72 -10.85
CA GLY A 109 -6.26 17.67 -11.81
C GLY A 109 -5.77 17.56 -13.25
N ARG A 110 -4.79 16.69 -13.53
CA ARG A 110 -4.25 16.48 -14.88
C ARG A 110 -4.73 15.15 -15.43
N LYS A 111 -5.62 15.20 -16.42
CA LYS A 111 -6.07 14.02 -17.15
C LYS A 111 -5.13 13.72 -18.33
N GLY A 112 -5.10 12.47 -18.76
CA GLY A 112 -4.34 12.06 -19.95
C GLY A 112 -2.83 11.96 -19.74
N VAL A 113 -2.35 11.99 -18.50
CA VAL A 113 -0.99 11.51 -18.19
C VAL A 113 -0.96 10.03 -18.56
N GLU A 114 0.07 9.56 -19.25
CA GLU A 114 0.12 8.21 -19.84
C GLU A 114 0.73 7.16 -18.90
N ASP A 115 1.59 7.58 -17.96
CA ASP A 115 2.25 6.69 -17.02
C ASP A 115 1.88 6.95 -15.55
N GLY A 116 1.98 5.90 -14.75
CA GLY A 116 1.74 5.93 -13.31
C GLY A 116 3.00 6.24 -12.52
N TRP A 117 2.84 6.72 -11.28
CA TRP A 117 3.99 7.10 -10.47
C TRP A 117 4.86 5.90 -10.06
N LEU A 118 4.27 4.71 -9.87
CA LEU A 118 5.05 3.48 -9.63
C LEU A 118 5.81 3.04 -10.89
N ASN A 119 5.27 3.24 -12.09
CA ASN A 119 5.99 2.97 -13.33
C ASN A 119 7.19 3.92 -13.50
N ARG A 120 7.04 5.21 -13.17
CA ARG A 120 8.16 6.17 -13.14
C ARG A 120 9.20 5.80 -12.08
N LEU A 121 8.77 5.39 -10.89
CA LEU A 121 9.67 4.89 -9.84
C LEU A 121 10.42 3.63 -10.30
N ALA A 122 9.75 2.70 -10.99
CA ALA A 122 10.36 1.46 -11.48
C ALA A 122 11.57 1.69 -12.40
N ARG A 123 11.52 2.77 -13.20
CA ARG A 123 12.63 3.20 -14.08
C ARG A 123 13.82 3.78 -13.32
N SER A 124 13.58 4.27 -12.10
CA SER A 124 14.57 4.99 -11.31
C SER A 124 15.20 4.11 -10.23
N ASN A 125 14.48 3.11 -9.72
CA ASN A 125 14.97 2.21 -8.68
C ASN A 125 15.52 0.87 -9.21
N GLY A 126 15.51 0.66 -10.53
CA GLY A 126 16.02 -0.55 -11.18
C GLY A 126 15.07 -1.74 -11.14
N ALA A 127 13.78 -1.54 -10.83
CA ALA A 127 12.75 -2.59 -10.96
C ALA A 127 12.59 -3.06 -12.41
N ASP A 128 12.85 -2.19 -13.39
CA ASP A 128 12.81 -2.50 -14.81
C ASP A 128 13.88 -3.51 -15.30
N ARG A 129 14.80 -3.90 -14.42
CA ARG A 129 15.90 -4.84 -14.73
C ARG A 129 15.52 -6.31 -14.50
N ALA A 130 14.45 -6.58 -13.76
CA ALA A 130 14.01 -7.94 -13.42
C ALA A 130 12.56 -8.19 -13.86
N LEU A 131 12.24 -9.41 -14.31
CA LEU A 131 10.87 -9.77 -14.73
C LEU A 131 9.85 -9.50 -13.62
N PHE A 132 10.21 -9.82 -12.38
CA PHE A 132 9.37 -9.63 -11.20
C PHE A 132 9.77 -8.37 -10.43
N GLY A 133 10.46 -7.41 -11.04
CA GLY A 133 10.89 -6.20 -10.35
C GLY A 133 9.72 -5.30 -9.95
N ALA A 134 8.67 -5.25 -10.76
CA ALA A 134 7.39 -4.61 -10.46
C ALA A 134 6.23 -5.57 -10.71
N VAL A 135 5.50 -5.96 -9.66
CA VAL A 135 4.42 -6.94 -9.75
C VAL A 135 3.15 -6.41 -9.08
N SER A 136 2.02 -6.54 -9.78
CA SER A 136 0.68 -6.25 -9.26
C SER A 136 -0.14 -7.52 -9.12
N LEU A 137 -0.70 -7.75 -7.94
CA LEU A 137 -1.57 -8.89 -7.64
C LEU A 137 -3.03 -8.50 -7.88
N THR A 138 -3.32 -8.10 -9.13
CA THR A 138 -4.63 -7.59 -9.59
C THR A 138 -4.98 -8.20 -10.95
N GLY A 139 -6.27 -8.15 -11.33
CA GLY A 139 -6.75 -8.70 -12.61
C GLY A 139 -6.31 -7.92 -13.84
N MET A 140 -5.98 -6.64 -13.68
CA MET A 140 -5.44 -5.76 -14.73
C MET A 140 -4.34 -4.89 -14.13
N ALA A 141 -3.42 -4.41 -14.97
CA ALA A 141 -2.37 -3.50 -14.52
C ALA A 141 -2.99 -2.21 -13.95
N PRO A 142 -2.73 -1.88 -12.66
CA PRO A 142 -3.26 -0.70 -12.04
C PRO A 142 -2.66 0.53 -12.72
N ARG A 143 -3.38 1.66 -12.71
CA ARG A 143 -2.96 2.90 -13.39
C ARG A 143 -1.55 3.32 -12.94
N SER A 144 -1.21 3.07 -11.67
CA SER A 144 0.08 3.39 -11.07
C SER A 144 1.26 2.66 -11.71
N LEU A 145 1.05 1.48 -12.28
CA LEU A 145 2.09 0.66 -12.93
C LEU A 145 2.06 0.70 -14.46
N GLN A 146 1.11 1.40 -15.07
CA GLN A 146 1.07 1.59 -16.52
C GLN A 146 2.16 2.56 -16.96
N GLY A 147 2.80 2.28 -18.09
CA GLY A 147 3.88 3.10 -18.66
C GLY A 147 4.97 2.26 -19.31
N PRO A 148 6.10 2.86 -19.68
CA PRO A 148 7.15 2.20 -20.45
C PRO A 148 8.00 1.21 -19.64
N ALA A 149 8.07 1.29 -18.31
CA ALA A 149 8.75 0.26 -17.53
C ALA A 149 7.94 -1.06 -17.53
N PRO A 150 8.60 -2.22 -17.67
CA PRO A 150 7.93 -3.51 -17.58
C PRO A 150 7.37 -3.71 -16.18
N ALA A 151 6.08 -4.06 -16.10
CA ALA A 151 5.40 -4.43 -14.87
C ALA A 151 4.48 -5.62 -15.14
N LEU A 152 4.42 -6.55 -14.20
CA LEU A 152 3.67 -7.79 -14.34
C LEU A 152 2.39 -7.72 -13.52
N ALA A 153 1.23 -7.76 -14.19
CA ALA A 153 -0.07 -7.81 -13.53
C ALA A 153 -0.64 -9.22 -13.60
N ILE A 154 -0.74 -9.89 -12.45
CA ILE A 154 -1.25 -11.26 -12.35
C ILE A 154 -2.09 -11.36 -11.08
N PRO A 155 -3.38 -11.73 -11.16
CA PRO A 155 -4.23 -11.82 -9.98
C PRO A 155 -3.86 -12.98 -9.03
N ASP A 156 -3.16 -13.98 -9.55
CA ASP A 156 -2.78 -15.19 -8.82
C ASP A 156 -1.53 -15.84 -9.45
N LEU A 157 -0.39 -15.79 -8.75
CA LEU A 157 0.87 -16.40 -9.15
C LEU A 157 0.76 -17.92 -9.32
N GLN A 158 -0.17 -18.62 -8.66
CA GLN A 158 -0.37 -20.06 -8.89
C GLN A 158 -0.87 -20.34 -10.31
N ARG A 159 -1.56 -19.37 -10.91
CA ARG A 159 -2.02 -19.41 -12.30
C ARG A 159 -1.00 -18.83 -13.26
N PHE A 160 0.10 -18.28 -12.76
CA PHE A 160 1.19 -17.83 -13.61
C PHE A 160 1.87 -19.04 -14.22
N GLN A 161 1.40 -19.39 -15.40
CA GLN A 161 2.04 -20.35 -16.27
C GLN A 161 2.58 -19.51 -17.42
N LEU A 162 3.90 -19.40 -17.57
CA LEU A 162 4.38 -19.42 -18.96
C LEU A 162 3.83 -20.71 -19.51
N ALA A 163 3.10 -20.65 -20.63
CA ALA A 163 2.62 -21.82 -21.34
C ALA A 163 3.64 -22.94 -21.16
N ARG A 164 3.29 -23.97 -20.36
CA ARG A 164 4.19 -25.13 -20.13
C ARG A 164 4.74 -25.46 -21.50
N PRO A 165 6.07 -25.54 -21.69
CA PRO A 165 6.64 -25.56 -23.02
C PRO A 165 6.03 -26.71 -23.82
N ALA A 166 5.05 -26.38 -24.66
CA ALA A 166 4.72 -27.14 -25.84
C ALA A 166 5.91 -26.88 -26.77
N ALA A 167 7.01 -27.60 -26.58
CA ALA A 167 8.29 -27.48 -27.31
C ALA A 167 8.99 -26.09 -27.32
N GLY A 168 8.29 -24.97 -27.10
CA GLY A 168 8.74 -23.61 -27.38
C GLY A 168 9.52 -22.93 -26.25
N GLY A 169 9.22 -23.21 -24.97
CA GLY A 169 9.95 -22.58 -23.85
C GLY A 169 11.37 -23.12 -23.67
N ALA A 170 11.58 -24.42 -23.85
CA ALA A 170 12.92 -25.02 -23.86
C ALA A 170 13.73 -24.58 -25.08
N ALA A 171 13.07 -24.45 -26.24
CA ALA A 171 13.69 -23.90 -27.45
C ALA A 171 14.04 -22.41 -27.29
N LEU A 172 13.15 -21.61 -26.70
CA LEU A 172 13.40 -20.19 -26.42
C LEU A 172 14.55 -20.02 -25.42
N GLU A 173 14.59 -20.85 -24.38
CA GLU A 173 15.71 -20.87 -23.45
C GLU A 173 17.04 -21.22 -24.14
N ALA A 174 17.04 -22.21 -25.03
CA ALA A 174 18.21 -22.53 -25.83
C ALA A 174 18.64 -21.35 -26.70
N LEU A 175 17.70 -20.63 -27.34
CA LEU A 175 18.01 -19.43 -28.13
C LEU A 175 18.66 -18.32 -27.29
N TYR A 176 18.17 -18.09 -26.07
CA TYR A 176 18.80 -17.13 -25.17
C TYR A 176 20.18 -17.60 -24.70
N ARG A 177 20.33 -18.88 -24.37
CA ARG A 177 21.60 -19.48 -23.91
C ARG A 177 22.68 -19.45 -24.98
N ASP A 178 22.30 -19.69 -26.23
CA ASP A 178 23.21 -19.79 -27.38
C ASP A 178 23.39 -18.45 -28.12
N SER A 179 22.70 -17.38 -27.69
CA SER A 179 22.84 -16.04 -28.25
C SER A 179 24.31 -15.62 -28.24
N PRO A 180 24.88 -15.03 -29.31
CA PRO A 180 26.27 -14.52 -29.31
C PRO A 180 26.43 -13.27 -28.43
N ASP A 181 25.34 -12.57 -28.10
CA ASP A 181 25.33 -11.42 -27.19
C ASP A 181 25.36 -11.88 -25.72
N GLY A 182 26.41 -11.49 -25.00
CA GLY A 182 26.60 -11.86 -23.59
C GLY A 182 25.56 -11.31 -22.63
N LEU A 183 24.99 -10.14 -22.92
CA LEU A 183 23.94 -9.52 -22.10
C LEU A 183 22.61 -10.26 -22.30
N LEU A 184 22.29 -10.64 -23.54
CA LEU A 184 21.10 -11.44 -23.81
C LEU A 184 21.20 -12.82 -23.15
N ARG A 185 22.38 -13.47 -23.20
CA ARG A 185 22.61 -14.73 -22.49
C ARG A 185 22.38 -14.61 -20.99
N SER A 186 22.98 -13.62 -20.33
CA SER A 186 22.86 -13.46 -18.88
C SER A 186 21.43 -13.14 -18.44
N ARG A 187 20.76 -12.21 -19.14
CA ARG A 187 19.35 -11.86 -18.86
C ARG A 187 18.40 -13.02 -19.11
N GLY A 188 18.65 -13.80 -20.17
CA GLY A 188 17.89 -15.01 -20.45
C GLY A 188 18.02 -16.03 -19.33
N ALA A 189 19.24 -16.31 -18.87
CA ALA A 189 19.47 -17.23 -17.76
C ALA A 189 18.74 -16.77 -16.47
N GLU A 190 18.89 -15.50 -16.09
CA GLU A 190 18.20 -14.92 -14.91
C GLU A 190 16.67 -15.02 -15.02
N LEU A 191 16.12 -14.78 -16.22
CA LEU A 191 14.70 -14.93 -16.50
C LEU A 191 14.24 -16.37 -16.24
N PHE A 192 14.86 -17.36 -16.88
CA PHE A 192 14.42 -18.75 -16.76
C PHE A 192 14.64 -19.31 -15.35
N ASP A 193 15.68 -18.88 -14.64
CA ASP A 193 15.87 -19.25 -13.23
C ASP A 193 14.77 -18.66 -12.34
N SER A 194 14.41 -17.38 -12.55
CA SER A 194 13.28 -16.76 -11.84
C SER A 194 11.97 -17.48 -12.11
N LEU A 195 11.73 -17.93 -13.34
CA LEU A 195 10.52 -18.67 -13.70
C LEU A 195 10.45 -20.04 -13.04
N ARG A 196 11.57 -20.74 -12.89
CA ARG A 196 11.62 -22.03 -12.18
C ARG A 196 11.34 -21.88 -10.68
N LEU A 197 11.84 -20.81 -10.06
CA LEU A 197 11.59 -20.51 -8.64
C LEU A 197 10.11 -20.23 -8.34
N LEU A 198 9.34 -19.87 -9.36
CA LEU A 198 7.94 -19.45 -9.24
C LEU A 198 6.99 -20.45 -9.89
N GLY A 199 7.40 -21.70 -10.00
CA GLY A 199 6.50 -22.77 -10.40
C GLY A 199 5.25 -22.81 -9.50
N SER A 200 4.12 -23.20 -10.06
CA SER A 200 2.83 -23.22 -9.36
C SER A 200 2.86 -24.08 -8.09
N GLU A 201 3.69 -25.12 -8.09
CA GLU A 201 3.87 -26.01 -6.94
C GLU A 201 4.60 -25.32 -5.79
N GLU A 202 5.65 -24.54 -6.08
CA GLU A 202 6.39 -23.75 -5.10
C GLU A 202 5.50 -22.66 -4.47
N VAL A 203 4.70 -21.98 -5.29
CA VAL A 203 3.73 -20.97 -4.81
C VAL A 203 2.68 -21.62 -3.91
N ALA A 204 2.13 -22.77 -4.30
CA ALA A 204 1.12 -23.49 -3.51
C ALA A 204 1.70 -24.14 -2.24
N ALA A 205 2.96 -24.55 -2.28
CA ALA A 205 3.69 -25.11 -1.16
C ALA A 205 4.18 -24.04 -0.18
N TYR A 206 4.11 -22.75 -0.53
CA TYR A 206 4.59 -21.68 0.35
C TYR A 206 3.96 -21.77 1.73
N ARG A 207 4.82 -21.75 2.75
CA ARG A 207 4.46 -21.65 4.16
C ARG A 207 5.18 -20.43 4.71
N SER A 208 4.46 -19.62 5.47
CA SER A 208 5.03 -18.42 6.09
C SER A 208 6.20 -18.78 6.99
N ALA A 209 7.26 -17.97 6.95
CA ALA A 209 8.52 -18.31 7.63
C ALA A 209 8.39 -18.35 9.17
N ARG A 210 7.38 -17.69 9.72
CA ARG A 210 7.09 -17.61 11.16
C ARG A 210 5.72 -18.15 11.53
N ALA A 211 5.14 -19.02 10.69
CA ALA A 211 3.78 -19.54 10.86
C ALA A 211 2.71 -18.44 11.01
N ALA A 212 2.97 -17.25 10.44
CA ALA A 212 1.99 -16.19 10.31
C ALA A 212 0.73 -16.72 9.61
N ARG A 213 -0.44 -16.45 10.20
CA ARG A 213 -1.73 -16.93 9.71
C ARG A 213 -2.40 -15.84 8.89
N TYR A 214 -2.30 -15.94 7.57
CA TYR A 214 -3.03 -15.08 6.66
C TYR A 214 -4.54 -15.39 6.70
N PRO A 215 -5.42 -14.38 6.74
CA PRO A 215 -6.84 -14.62 6.62
C PRO A 215 -7.20 -15.12 5.21
N LYS A 216 -8.40 -15.71 5.09
CA LYS A 216 -8.92 -16.19 3.81
C LYS A 216 -9.62 -15.05 3.05
N SER A 217 -8.84 -14.08 2.59
CA SER A 217 -9.32 -12.93 1.83
C SER A 217 -8.44 -12.64 0.61
N PRO A 218 -8.97 -11.94 -0.41
CA PRO A 218 -8.17 -11.56 -1.59
C PRO A 218 -6.91 -10.77 -1.23
N LEU A 219 -7.02 -9.76 -0.34
CA LEU A 219 -5.88 -8.95 0.07
C LEU A 219 -4.78 -9.80 0.74
N ALA A 220 -5.16 -10.69 1.66
CA ALA A 220 -4.22 -11.56 2.34
C ALA A 220 -3.50 -12.50 1.36
N GLN A 221 -4.20 -13.04 0.37
CA GLN A 221 -3.59 -13.87 -0.66
C GLN A 221 -2.61 -13.08 -1.52
N SER A 222 -2.96 -11.85 -1.93
CA SER A 222 -2.04 -10.97 -2.66
C SER A 222 -0.78 -10.65 -1.85
N LEU A 223 -0.93 -10.29 -0.57
CA LEU A 223 0.22 -9.99 0.29
C LEU A 223 1.08 -11.23 0.56
N MET A 224 0.48 -12.40 0.76
CA MET A 224 1.21 -13.68 0.89
C MET A 224 2.05 -13.97 -0.35
N GLN A 225 1.52 -13.71 -1.54
CA GLN A 225 2.24 -13.90 -2.81
C GLN A 225 3.37 -12.88 -2.99
N ILE A 226 3.18 -11.64 -2.55
CA ILE A 226 4.26 -10.64 -2.48
C ILE A 226 5.37 -11.10 -1.51
N ALA A 227 5.02 -11.63 -0.34
CA ALA A 227 5.99 -12.15 0.63
C ALA A 227 6.79 -13.32 0.04
N PHE A 228 6.11 -14.21 -0.70
CA PHE A 228 6.76 -15.28 -1.45
C PHE A 228 7.78 -14.74 -2.45
N LEU A 229 7.41 -13.78 -3.31
CA LEU A 229 8.33 -13.18 -4.29
C LEU A 229 9.55 -12.53 -3.63
N LEU A 230 9.35 -11.77 -2.55
CA LEU A 230 10.43 -11.16 -1.77
C LEU A 230 11.39 -12.21 -1.22
N ARG A 231 10.86 -13.34 -0.72
CA ARG A 231 11.64 -14.41 -0.13
C ARG A 231 12.41 -15.23 -1.17
N GLN A 232 11.83 -15.46 -2.34
CA GLN A 232 12.53 -16.12 -3.45
C GLN A 232 13.66 -15.25 -4.02
N GLY A 233 13.67 -13.95 -3.72
CA GLY A 233 14.75 -13.06 -4.14
C GLY A 233 14.77 -12.82 -5.65
N VAL A 234 13.61 -12.92 -6.32
CA VAL A 234 13.48 -12.74 -7.78
C VAL A 234 13.56 -11.27 -8.24
N GLY A 235 14.12 -10.40 -7.40
CA GLY A 235 14.35 -8.98 -7.72
C GLY A 235 13.17 -8.04 -7.49
N LEU A 236 12.13 -8.46 -6.75
CA LEU A 236 10.96 -7.60 -6.47
C LEU A 236 11.38 -6.31 -5.75
N ARG A 237 11.08 -5.17 -6.38
CA ARG A 237 11.26 -3.82 -5.80
C ARG A 237 9.94 -3.07 -5.62
N ILE A 238 8.91 -3.40 -6.40
CA ILE A 238 7.57 -2.82 -6.29
C ILE A 238 6.53 -3.93 -6.28
N GLY A 239 5.82 -4.09 -5.17
CA GLY A 239 4.63 -4.94 -5.06
C GLY A 239 3.38 -4.07 -4.98
N PHE A 240 2.31 -4.45 -5.69
CA PHE A 240 1.02 -3.77 -5.60
C PHE A 240 -0.09 -4.76 -5.26
N ALA A 241 -0.96 -4.38 -4.33
CA ALA A 241 -2.20 -5.05 -4.02
C ALA A 241 -3.30 -4.01 -3.79
N GLU A 242 -4.56 -4.44 -3.79
CA GLU A 242 -5.68 -3.56 -3.50
C GLU A 242 -6.72 -4.25 -2.61
N SER A 243 -7.48 -3.41 -1.91
CA SER A 243 -8.63 -3.82 -1.10
C SER A 243 -9.80 -2.93 -1.45
N GLY A 244 -10.91 -3.54 -1.87
CA GLY A 244 -12.08 -2.82 -2.34
C GLY A 244 -13.16 -2.62 -1.29
N GLY A 245 -14.14 -1.80 -1.66
CA GLY A 245 -15.43 -1.61 -1.00
C GLY A 245 -15.42 -0.69 0.22
N TRP A 246 -14.40 0.15 0.36
CA TRP A 246 -14.35 1.19 1.37
C TRP A 246 -15.45 2.27 1.19
N ASP A 247 -16.31 2.13 0.17
CA ASP A 247 -17.40 3.05 -0.16
C ASP A 247 -18.63 2.95 0.76
N THR A 248 -18.44 3.25 2.05
CA THR A 248 -19.41 3.00 3.12
C THR A 248 -20.41 4.14 3.34
N HIS A 249 -21.29 4.37 2.37
CA HIS A 249 -22.35 5.40 2.49
C HIS A 249 -23.47 5.05 3.45
N ILE A 250 -23.73 3.77 3.70
CA ILE A 250 -24.89 3.31 4.49
C ILE A 250 -24.44 2.35 5.59
N ARG A 251 -25.05 2.46 6.77
CA ARG A 251 -24.87 1.53 7.91
C ARG A 251 -23.41 1.07 8.08
N GLN A 252 -22.50 2.03 8.12
CA GLN A 252 -21.04 1.83 8.24
C GLN A 252 -20.71 1.06 9.53
N GLY A 253 -21.49 1.34 10.58
CA GLY A 253 -21.39 0.72 11.89
C GLY A 253 -20.33 1.37 12.76
N ARG A 254 -20.34 1.08 14.07
CA ARG A 254 -19.44 1.69 15.06
C ARG A 254 -18.26 0.79 15.39
N GLU A 255 -18.49 -0.24 16.21
CA GLU A 255 -17.48 -1.24 16.59
C GLU A 255 -17.48 -2.43 15.63
N GLN A 256 -18.68 -2.72 15.14
CA GLN A 256 -19.02 -3.76 14.18
C GLN A 256 -19.71 -3.08 12.99
N GLY A 257 -19.66 -3.70 11.81
CA GLY A 257 -20.27 -3.15 10.59
C GLY A 257 -19.37 -3.33 9.38
N SER A 258 -19.78 -2.73 8.26
CA SER A 258 -19.07 -2.86 6.99
C SER A 258 -17.65 -2.28 7.07
N PHE A 259 -17.45 -1.19 7.82
CA PHE A 259 -16.11 -0.67 8.07
C PHE A 259 -15.26 -1.64 8.90
N ALA A 260 -15.78 -2.12 10.03
CA ALA A 260 -15.05 -3.01 10.93
C ALA A 260 -14.62 -4.31 10.23
N VAL A 261 -15.45 -4.88 9.34
CA VAL A 261 -15.09 -6.06 8.54
C VAL A 261 -13.88 -5.79 7.64
N ARG A 262 -13.86 -4.63 6.96
CA ARG A 262 -12.78 -4.25 6.04
C ARG A 262 -11.50 -3.87 6.77
N ALA A 263 -11.64 -3.11 7.86
CA ALA A 263 -10.54 -2.77 8.75
C ALA A 263 -9.92 -4.03 9.38
N GLY A 264 -10.75 -4.98 9.81
CA GLY A 264 -10.29 -6.28 10.33
C GLY A 264 -9.50 -7.07 9.30
N ASP A 265 -9.99 -7.16 8.07
CA ASP A 265 -9.28 -7.84 6.97
C ASP A 265 -7.96 -7.14 6.62
N LEU A 266 -7.97 -5.81 6.48
CA LEU A 266 -6.77 -5.01 6.23
C LEU A 266 -5.71 -5.24 7.31
N ALA A 267 -6.09 -5.07 8.58
CA ALA A 267 -5.18 -5.20 9.70
C ALA A 267 -4.63 -6.61 9.84
N ALA A 268 -5.48 -7.64 9.75
CA ALA A 268 -5.03 -9.03 9.84
C ALA A 268 -4.12 -9.41 8.66
N SER A 269 -4.42 -8.92 7.44
CA SER A 269 -3.60 -9.17 6.25
C SER A 269 -2.22 -8.51 6.33
N LEU A 270 -2.18 -7.23 6.72
CA LEU A 270 -0.93 -6.49 6.93
C LEU A 270 -0.10 -7.07 8.08
N ALA A 271 -0.75 -7.45 9.19
CA ALA A 271 -0.06 -8.04 10.32
C ALA A 271 0.54 -9.42 9.99
N ALA A 272 -0.22 -10.27 9.28
CA ALA A 272 0.30 -11.55 8.80
C ALA A 272 1.45 -11.37 7.81
N PHE A 273 1.34 -10.41 6.89
CA PHE A 273 2.40 -10.06 5.95
C PHE A 273 3.67 -9.61 6.66
N TRP A 274 3.55 -8.65 7.57
CA TRP A 274 4.68 -8.10 8.29
C TRP A 274 5.39 -9.15 9.16
N GLU A 275 4.64 -10.01 9.84
CA GLU A 275 5.21 -11.12 10.62
C GLU A 275 5.89 -12.16 9.71
N ASP A 276 5.28 -12.49 8.57
CA ASP A 276 5.87 -13.43 7.61
C ASP A 276 7.22 -12.94 7.08
N LEU A 277 7.35 -11.65 6.75
CA LEU A 277 8.61 -11.08 6.27
C LEU A 277 9.78 -11.36 7.24
N GLY A 278 9.54 -11.30 8.55
CA GLY A 278 10.58 -11.49 9.55
C GLY A 278 11.74 -10.53 9.33
N ASP A 279 12.94 -11.06 9.05
CA ASP A 279 14.13 -10.23 8.84
C ASP A 279 14.10 -9.50 7.48
N LEU A 280 13.27 -9.93 6.53
CA LEU A 280 13.08 -9.20 5.27
C LEU A 280 12.42 -7.83 5.49
N ALA A 281 11.76 -7.61 6.63
CA ALA A 281 11.14 -6.33 6.98
C ALA A 281 12.15 -5.17 7.07
N ASP A 282 13.45 -5.44 7.27
CA ASP A 282 14.52 -4.42 7.22
C ASP A 282 14.64 -3.74 5.85
N ARG A 283 14.11 -4.37 4.80
CA ARG A 283 14.24 -3.92 3.41
C ARG A 283 12.91 -3.61 2.75
N VAL A 284 11.80 -3.71 3.48
CA VAL A 284 10.45 -3.55 2.93
C VAL A 284 9.76 -2.38 3.61
N THR A 285 9.26 -1.47 2.79
CA THR A 285 8.31 -0.43 3.23
C THR A 285 6.95 -0.77 2.67
N VAL A 286 5.91 -0.74 3.51
CA VAL A 286 4.51 -0.91 3.08
C VAL A 286 3.78 0.41 3.24
N LEU A 287 3.09 0.85 2.21
CA LEU A 287 2.29 2.08 2.20
C LEU A 287 0.87 1.78 1.74
N THR A 288 -0.11 2.16 2.54
CA THR A 288 -1.52 2.13 2.10
C THR A 288 -1.89 3.45 1.43
N MET A 289 -2.87 3.49 0.53
CA MET A 289 -3.43 4.76 0.04
C MET A 289 -4.91 4.63 -0.26
N THR A 290 -5.65 5.73 -0.25
CA THR A 290 -7.07 5.79 -0.59
C THR A 290 -7.37 7.11 -1.28
N GLU A 291 -8.24 7.10 -2.29
CA GLU A 291 -8.34 8.18 -3.27
C GLU A 291 -8.81 9.54 -2.70
N PHE A 292 -9.57 9.50 -1.62
CA PHE A 292 -9.97 10.62 -0.76
C PHE A 292 -10.53 10.04 0.56
N GLY A 293 -10.98 10.87 1.49
CA GLY A 293 -11.59 10.42 2.74
C GLY A 293 -13.12 10.54 2.79
N ARG A 294 -13.64 10.62 4.01
CA ARG A 294 -15.08 10.72 4.28
C ARG A 294 -15.44 12.04 4.93
N THR A 295 -16.71 12.40 4.82
CA THR A 295 -17.30 13.54 5.54
C THR A 295 -17.04 13.44 7.05
N VAL A 296 -16.86 14.58 7.71
CA VAL A 296 -16.67 14.61 9.17
C VAL A 296 -17.96 14.17 9.87
N ALA A 297 -19.10 14.72 9.44
CA ALA A 297 -20.41 14.33 9.95
C ALA A 297 -20.88 13.00 9.36
N GLU A 298 -21.52 12.17 10.19
CA GLU A 298 -22.27 11.02 9.69
C GLU A 298 -23.52 11.51 8.92
N ASN A 299 -23.90 10.76 7.88
CA ASN A 299 -25.10 11.04 7.11
C ASN A 299 -26.35 10.41 7.75
N GLY A 300 -27.52 10.76 7.24
CA GLY A 300 -28.82 10.27 7.77
C GLY A 300 -29.08 8.77 7.62
N THR A 301 -28.16 8.01 7.02
CA THR A 301 -28.28 6.55 6.79
C THR A 301 -27.31 5.74 7.64
N GLY A 302 -26.66 6.37 8.62
CA GLY A 302 -25.69 5.73 9.51
C GLY A 302 -24.38 5.36 8.79
N GLY A 303 -24.00 6.12 7.76
CA GLY A 303 -22.70 6.02 7.10
C GLY A 303 -22.09 7.41 6.87
N THR A 304 -21.16 7.53 5.94
CA THR A 304 -20.53 8.81 5.59
C THR A 304 -20.42 8.99 4.08
N ASP A 305 -20.62 10.23 3.63
CA ASP A 305 -20.51 10.58 2.21
C ASP A 305 -19.04 10.81 1.82
N HIS A 306 -18.77 10.93 0.51
CA HIS A 306 -17.46 11.29 -0.03
C HIS A 306 -16.94 12.60 0.55
N GLY A 307 -15.75 12.55 1.14
CA GLY A 307 -15.06 13.69 1.76
C GLY A 307 -13.79 14.09 0.99
N HIS A 308 -12.75 14.50 1.73
CA HIS A 308 -11.51 15.03 1.14
C HIS A 308 -10.26 14.38 1.74
N GLY A 309 -9.85 14.76 2.95
CA GLY A 309 -8.72 14.15 3.66
C GLY A 309 -9.05 12.82 4.33
N SER A 310 -8.06 11.92 4.38
CA SER A 310 -8.11 10.63 5.10
C SER A 310 -6.82 10.42 5.91
N CYS A 311 -6.50 9.17 6.24
CA CYS A 311 -5.21 8.80 6.78
C CYS A 311 -4.54 7.69 5.96
N LEU A 312 -3.22 7.61 6.11
CA LEU A 312 -2.35 6.66 5.46
C LEU A 312 -1.58 5.87 6.52
N PHE A 313 -1.50 4.54 6.36
CA PHE A 313 -0.63 3.68 7.14
C PHE A 313 0.69 3.43 6.42
N LEU A 314 1.79 3.56 7.15
CA LEU A 314 3.15 3.28 6.69
C LEU A 314 3.79 2.27 7.63
N LEU A 315 4.23 1.12 7.12
CA LEU A 315 5.00 0.13 7.89
C LEU A 315 6.43 0.07 7.32
N GLY A 316 7.40 -0.05 8.21
CA GLY A 316 8.81 -0.05 7.87
C GLY A 316 9.65 0.01 9.14
N ARG A 317 10.79 -0.68 9.18
CA ARG A 317 11.72 -0.52 10.32
C ARG A 317 12.48 0.81 10.31
N ASN A 318 12.47 1.50 9.18
CA ASN A 318 13.01 2.85 9.02
C ASN A 318 11.95 3.94 9.14
N VAL A 319 10.71 3.65 9.54
CA VAL A 319 9.71 4.72 9.69
C VAL A 319 9.92 5.47 11.01
N HIS A 320 9.55 6.74 11.04
CA HIS A 320 9.36 7.51 12.27
C HIS A 320 8.09 6.99 12.97
N GLY A 321 8.14 5.77 13.50
CA GLY A 321 6.98 5.02 13.98
C GLY A 321 6.52 5.36 15.38
N ALA A 322 5.46 4.66 15.82
CA ALA A 322 4.70 4.97 17.04
C ALA A 322 4.21 6.44 17.07
N ARG A 323 3.99 7.02 15.88
CA ARG A 323 3.63 8.42 15.69
C ARG A 323 2.50 8.58 14.66
N VAL A 324 1.57 9.47 14.99
CA VAL A 324 0.63 10.04 14.02
C VAL A 324 1.25 11.35 13.53
N HIS A 325 1.65 11.36 12.26
CA HIS A 325 2.17 12.50 11.52
C HIS A 325 1.04 13.27 10.85
N GLY A 326 1.38 14.45 10.33
CA GLY A 326 0.42 15.41 9.81
C GLY A 326 -0.17 16.27 10.93
N SER A 327 -0.96 17.26 10.53
CA SER A 327 -1.72 18.10 11.45
C SER A 327 -3.20 17.82 11.27
N LEU A 328 -3.92 17.62 12.36
CA LEU A 328 -5.38 17.57 12.34
C LEU A 328 -5.88 18.84 13.03
N PRO A 329 -6.59 19.74 12.34
CA PRO A 329 -7.21 20.87 13.02
C PRO A 329 -8.35 20.37 13.92
N GLU A 330 -8.82 21.23 14.83
CA GLU A 330 -10.09 20.99 15.50
C GLU A 330 -11.19 20.80 14.45
N LEU A 331 -12.08 19.84 14.65
CA LEU A 331 -13.09 19.49 13.64
C LEU A 331 -14.32 20.40 13.70
N ARG A 332 -14.13 21.67 14.06
CA ARG A 332 -15.15 22.72 14.02
C ARG A 332 -15.45 23.14 12.58
N PRO A 333 -16.71 23.49 12.24
CA PRO A 333 -17.12 23.76 10.86
C PRO A 333 -16.22 24.73 10.10
N GLU A 334 -15.68 25.75 10.75
CA GLU A 334 -14.85 26.80 10.12
C GLU A 334 -13.47 26.30 9.65
N GLU A 335 -12.97 25.20 10.24
CA GLU A 335 -11.69 24.58 9.89
C GLU A 335 -11.85 23.44 8.87
N LEU A 336 -13.10 23.03 8.60
CA LEU A 336 -13.39 21.95 7.67
C LEU A 336 -13.24 22.42 6.22
N PHE A 337 -12.76 21.51 5.37
CA PHE A 337 -12.76 21.77 3.94
C PHE A 337 -14.20 21.93 3.44
N ALA A 338 -14.49 23.09 2.85
CA ALA A 338 -15.83 23.51 2.43
C ALA A 338 -16.89 23.39 3.56
N GLY A 339 -16.47 23.56 4.83
CA GLY A 339 -17.36 23.48 5.99
C GLY A 339 -17.87 22.09 6.33
N ARG A 340 -17.31 21.03 5.73
CA ARG A 340 -17.92 19.68 5.76
C ARG A 340 -16.93 18.52 5.84
N ASP A 341 -15.84 18.59 5.08
CA ASP A 341 -14.92 17.48 4.89
C ASP A 341 -13.66 17.65 5.74
N LEU A 342 -12.99 16.56 6.10
CA LEU A 342 -11.67 16.66 6.72
C LEU A 342 -10.72 17.35 5.73
N PRO A 343 -10.01 18.42 6.12
CA PRO A 343 -9.05 19.06 5.22
C PRO A 343 -7.85 18.16 4.94
N VAL A 344 -7.31 18.29 3.73
CA VAL A 344 -6.00 17.73 3.40
C VAL A 344 -4.94 18.71 3.92
N THR A 345 -4.29 18.35 5.02
CA THR A 345 -3.16 19.09 5.60
C THR A 345 -1.82 18.54 5.14
N THR A 346 -1.80 17.31 4.62
CA THR A 346 -0.62 16.67 4.05
C THR A 346 -0.95 16.15 2.65
N ASP A 347 -0.33 16.73 1.61
CA ASP A 347 -0.43 16.19 0.26
C ASP A 347 0.20 14.78 0.22
N PHE A 348 -0.50 13.78 -0.30
CA PHE A 348 0.01 12.41 -0.37
C PHE A 348 1.37 12.32 -1.09
N ARG A 349 1.64 13.21 -2.04
CA ARG A 349 2.93 13.27 -2.76
C ARG A 349 4.10 13.59 -1.85
N ALA A 350 3.90 14.31 -0.74
CA ALA A 350 4.93 14.55 0.27
C ALA A 350 5.40 13.24 0.94
N VAL A 351 4.48 12.30 1.15
CA VAL A 351 4.81 10.96 1.68
C VAL A 351 5.47 10.11 0.61
N LEU A 352 4.98 10.15 -0.63
CA LEU A 352 5.56 9.38 -1.74
C LEU A 352 6.99 9.82 -2.07
N CYS A 353 7.26 11.13 -2.00
CA CYS A 353 8.60 11.72 -2.15
C CYS A 353 9.56 11.20 -1.07
N ASP A 354 9.13 11.23 0.19
CA ASP A 354 9.96 10.72 1.29
C ASP A 354 10.24 9.22 1.14
N VAL A 355 9.25 8.43 0.71
CA VAL A 355 9.45 7.01 0.36
C VAL A 355 10.44 6.85 -0.79
N ALA A 356 10.32 7.62 -1.87
CA ALA A 356 11.22 7.53 -3.02
C ALA A 356 12.68 7.85 -2.65
N ASP A 357 12.91 8.91 -1.88
CA ASP A 357 14.25 9.30 -1.41
C ASP A 357 14.77 8.31 -0.36
N LYS A 358 14.04 8.11 0.75
CA LYS A 358 14.56 7.35 1.88
C LYS A 358 14.62 5.86 1.60
N VAL A 359 13.75 5.30 0.77
CA VAL A 359 13.78 3.87 0.43
C VAL A 359 14.68 3.60 -0.76
N PHE A 360 14.72 4.44 -1.80
CA PHE A 360 15.42 4.12 -3.04
C PHE A 360 16.53 5.11 -3.43
N GLY A 361 16.69 6.21 -2.72
CA GLY A 361 17.62 7.28 -3.08
C GLY A 361 17.20 8.07 -4.32
N VAL A 362 15.93 7.98 -4.73
CA VAL A 362 15.41 8.67 -5.92
C VAL A 362 14.87 10.04 -5.51
N ARG A 363 15.53 11.10 -5.98
CA ARG A 363 15.25 12.51 -5.62
C ARG A 363 14.75 13.38 -6.77
N ASP A 364 14.44 12.77 -7.91
CA ASP A 364 13.89 13.48 -9.06
C ASP A 364 12.36 13.61 -8.92
N ASP A 365 11.95 14.53 -8.04
CA ASP A 365 10.54 14.71 -7.68
C ASP A 365 9.69 15.21 -8.84
N GLU A 366 10.25 16.02 -9.75
CA GLU A 366 9.52 16.48 -10.93
C GLU A 366 9.27 15.33 -11.91
N PHE A 367 10.23 14.40 -12.05
CA PHE A 367 9.98 13.18 -12.82
C PHE A 367 8.95 12.27 -12.13
N LEU A 368 9.06 12.04 -10.82
CA LEU A 368 8.15 11.15 -10.11
C LEU A 368 6.74 11.73 -9.96
N PHE A 369 6.61 13.04 -9.71
CA PHE A 369 5.38 13.73 -9.37
C PHE A 369 5.22 15.05 -10.16
N PRO A 370 5.04 15.01 -11.49
CA PRO A 370 5.09 16.20 -12.34
C PRO A 370 4.16 17.34 -11.90
N GLY A 371 4.73 18.52 -11.65
CA GLY A 371 4.01 19.70 -11.18
C GLY A 371 3.75 19.73 -9.67
N TRP A 372 4.51 18.98 -8.88
CA TRP A 372 4.54 19.07 -7.42
C TRP A 372 5.82 19.76 -6.94
N TYR A 373 5.69 20.73 -6.04
CA TYR A 373 6.81 21.55 -5.53
C TYR A 373 6.80 21.66 -4.00
N GLY A 374 6.21 20.66 -3.32
CA GLY A 374 6.09 20.63 -1.87
C GLY A 374 7.38 20.19 -1.17
N ALA A 375 7.32 20.12 0.16
CA ALA A 375 8.36 19.49 0.97
C ALA A 375 8.00 18.03 1.27
N PRO A 376 9.00 17.13 1.43
CA PRO A 376 8.76 15.77 1.91
C PRO A 376 8.13 15.78 3.31
N ALA A 377 7.40 14.72 3.64
CA ALA A 377 6.67 14.60 4.91
C ALA A 377 7.55 14.31 6.15
N ASP A 378 8.82 13.92 5.96
CA ASP A 378 9.78 13.55 7.02
C ASP A 378 9.24 12.45 7.95
N VAL A 379 8.78 11.35 7.34
CA VAL A 379 8.17 10.19 8.00
C VAL A 379 9.06 8.95 7.97
N LEU A 380 10.21 8.97 7.29
CA LEU A 380 11.21 7.89 7.27
C LEU A 380 12.63 8.37 7.61
N TRP A 381 13.35 7.54 8.37
CA TRP A 381 14.81 7.60 8.54
C TRP A 381 15.52 7.22 7.23
N GLY A 382 16.63 7.91 6.95
CA GLY A 382 17.52 7.68 5.80
C GLY A 382 18.44 6.48 5.94
#